data_AF-T0ZP23-F1
#
_entry.id   AF-T0ZP23-F1
#
_cell.length_a   1.000
_cell.length_b   1.000
_cell.length_c   1.000
_cell.angle_alpha   90.00
_cell.angle_beta   90.00
_cell.angle_gamma   90.00
#
_symmetry.space_group_name_H-M   'P 1'
#
loop_
_entity.id
_entity.type
_entity.pdbx_description
1 polymer ?
#
loop_
_entity_poly.entity_id
_entity_poly.type
_entity_poly.pdbx_seq_one_letter_code
_entity_poly.pdbx_strand_id
1 'polypeptide(L)' 'MPAITVADPLALPRLPEPGPSDAPERAVLSVTTAPAGLEGEGFPVRRAFAGVGQALLDP' A
#
# COMPACT_ATOMS: atom_id res chain seq x y z
N MET A 1 -4.74 16.30 -32.80
CA MET A 1 -4.25 15.04 -32.20
C MET A 1 -4.71 13.89 -33.06
N PRO A 2 -3.82 13.04 -33.59
CA PRO A 2 -4.24 11.87 -34.35
C PRO A 2 -4.91 10.85 -33.42
N ALA A 3 -6.01 10.27 -33.86
CA ALA A 3 -6.64 9.16 -33.15
C ALA A 3 -5.78 7.90 -33.35
N ILE A 4 -5.35 7.28 -32.25
CA ILE A 4 -4.65 6.00 -32.25
C ILE A 4 -5.69 4.92 -31.97
N THR A 5 -5.93 4.05 -32.96
CA THR A 5 -6.76 2.86 -32.78
C THR A 5 -5.86 1.68 -32.50
N VAL A 6 -5.99 1.09 -31.31
CA VAL A 6 -5.31 -0.15 -30.93
C VAL A 6 -6.17 -1.35 -31.32
N ALA A 7 -5.52 -2.45 -31.73
CA ALA A 7 -6.20 -3.66 -32.17
C ALA A 7 -7.02 -4.32 -31.04
N ASP A 8 -6.54 -4.23 -29.80
CA ASP A 8 -7.24 -4.69 -28.61
C ASP A 8 -6.91 -3.76 -27.42
N PRO A 9 -7.88 -2.95 -26.94
CA PRO A 9 -7.69 -2.07 -25.78
C PRO A 9 -7.66 -2.81 -24.44
N LEU A 10 -7.96 -4.11 -24.41
CA LEU A 10 -7.93 -4.95 -23.21
C LEU A 10 -6.65 -5.80 -23.12
N ALA A 11 -5.83 -5.81 -24.17
CA ALA A 11 -4.56 -6.51 -24.16
C ALA A 11 -3.54 -5.77 -23.28
N LEU A 12 -3.14 -6.40 -22.18
CA LEU A 12 -2.03 -5.97 -21.34
C LEU A 12 -0.88 -6.97 -21.43
N PRO A 13 0.39 -6.51 -21.50
CA PRO A 13 1.55 -7.39 -21.35
C PRO A 13 1.49 -8.13 -20.02
N ARG A 14 1.80 -9.43 -20.03
CA ARG A 14 1.99 -10.17 -18.78
C ARG A 14 3.29 -9.72 -18.12
N LEU A 15 3.21 -9.40 -16.83
CA LEU A 15 4.41 -9.18 -16.02
C LEU A 15 5.00 -10.54 -15.64
N PRO A 16 6.33 -10.72 -15.72
CA PRO A 16 6.98 -11.90 -15.17
C PRO A 16 6.78 -11.95 -13.66
N GLU A 17 6.74 -13.17 -13.10
CA GLU A 17 6.81 -13.32 -11.64
C GLU A 17 8.15 -12.76 -11.13
N PRO A 18 8.16 -12.00 -10.03
CA PRO A 18 9.41 -11.51 -9.46
C PRO A 18 10.30 -12.68 -9.03
N GLY A 19 11.52 -12.74 -9.55
CA GLY A 19 12.50 -13.73 -9.11
C GLY A 19 12.98 -13.46 -7.67
N PRO A 20 13.61 -14.44 -6.99
CA PRO A 20 14.14 -14.27 -5.64
C PRO A 20 15.16 -13.14 -5.49
N SER A 21 15.86 -12.80 -6.57
CA SER A 21 16.81 -11.68 -6.66
C SER A 21 16.14 -10.33 -6.91
N ASP A 22 14.94 -10.34 -7.50
CA ASP A 22 14.29 -9.15 -8.06
C ASP A 22 13.30 -8.52 -7.07
N ALA A 23 12.84 -9.29 -6.09
CA ALA A 23 11.96 -8.85 -5.03
C ALA A 23 12.41 -9.41 -3.67
N PRO A 24 13.50 -8.89 -3.08
CA PRO A 24 13.86 -9.24 -1.72
C PRO A 24 12.72 -8.86 -0.77
N GLU A 25 12.43 -9.75 0.19
CA GLU A 25 11.43 -9.50 1.21
C GLU A 25 11.83 -8.27 2.05
N ARG A 26 10.92 -7.31 2.19
CA ARG A 26 11.21 -6.09 2.96
C ARG A 26 11.24 -6.44 4.44
N ALA A 27 12.31 -6.03 5.13
CA ALA A 27 12.43 -6.24 6.56
C ALA A 27 11.33 -5.48 7.33
N VAL A 28 10.87 -6.07 8.44
CA VAL A 28 9.98 -5.38 9.38
C VAL A 28 10.78 -4.26 10.07
N LEU A 29 10.36 -3.01 9.87
CA LEU A 29 11.04 -1.86 10.45
C LEU A 29 10.71 -1.66 11.94
N SER A 30 9.45 -1.92 12.32
CA SER A 30 9.00 -1.76 13.70
C SER A 30 7.69 -2.51 13.96
N VAL A 31 7.49 -2.95 15.20
CA VAL A 31 6.22 -3.48 15.71
C VAL A 31 5.78 -2.57 16.85
N THR A 32 4.54 -2.08 16.83
CA THR A 32 4.03 -1.17 17.85
C THR A 32 2.57 -1.47 18.15
N THR A 33 2.19 -1.37 19.42
CA THR A 33 0.80 -1.52 19.85
C THR A 33 0.06 -0.21 19.64
N ALA A 34 -1.01 -0.24 18.85
CA ALA A 34 -1.84 0.92 18.59
C ALA A 34 -2.45 1.48 19.88
N PRO A 35 -2.37 2.80 20.13
CA PRO A 35 -3.02 3.42 21.28
C PRO A 35 -4.54 3.32 21.16
N ALA A 36 -5.21 3.14 22.29
CA ALA A 36 -6.67 3.18 22.40
C ALA A 36 -7.17 4.61 22.65
N GLY A 37 -8.36 4.92 22.15
CA GLY A 37 -9.01 6.21 22.37
C GLY A 37 -10.50 6.14 22.06
N LEU A 38 -11.17 7.28 22.17
CA LEU A 38 -12.58 7.46 21.81
C LEU A 38 -12.68 8.45 20.64
N GLU A 39 -13.55 8.17 19.67
CA GLU A 39 -13.82 9.05 18.53
C GLU A 39 -15.32 9.13 18.21
N GLY A 40 -15.73 10.18 17.50
CA GLY A 40 -17.15 10.46 17.25
C GLY A 40 -17.95 10.60 18.55
N GLU A 41 -19.09 9.92 18.62
CA GLU A 41 -19.98 9.89 19.80
C GLU A 41 -19.47 9.00 20.95
N GLY A 42 -18.15 8.88 21.11
CA GLY A 42 -17.53 8.07 22.17
C GLY A 42 -17.25 6.62 21.79
N PHE A 43 -17.08 6.32 20.51
CA PHE A 43 -16.77 4.96 20.07
C PHE A 43 -15.31 4.59 20.40
N PRO A 44 -15.07 3.40 20.99
CA PRO A 44 -13.71 2.93 21.26
C PRO A 44 -13.00 2.56 19.96
N VAL A 45 -11.82 3.14 19.75
CA VAL A 45 -10.99 2.92 18.57
C VAL A 45 -9.55 2.61 18.94
N ARG A 46 -8.80 2.02 18.00
CA ARG A 46 -7.33 1.91 18.05
C ARG A 46 -6.72 2.54 16.81
N ARG A 47 -5.78 3.48 16.98
CA ARG A 47 -5.13 4.17 15.85
C ARG A 47 -3.87 3.44 15.42
N ALA A 48 -3.97 2.64 14.36
CA ALA A 48 -2.88 1.77 13.88
C ALA A 48 -1.56 2.52 13.60
N PHE A 49 -1.65 3.70 12.97
CA PHE A 49 -0.48 4.48 12.55
C PHE A 49 -0.26 5.77 13.37
N ALA A 50 -0.87 5.87 14.55
CA ALA A 50 -0.65 7.03 15.40
C ALA A 50 0.84 7.19 15.74
N GLY A 51 1.43 8.32 15.33
CA GLY A 51 2.85 8.62 15.53
C GLY A 51 3.81 7.98 14.52
N VAL A 52 3.32 7.20 13.54
CA VAL A 52 4.14 6.68 12.45
C VAL A 52 4.42 7.79 11.45
N GLY A 53 5.68 7.97 11.07
CA GLY A 53 6.08 8.98 10.09
C GLY A 53 5.49 8.69 8.71
N GLN A 54 4.93 9.72 8.06
CA GLN A 54 4.22 9.56 6.79
C GLN A 54 5.08 8.97 5.66
N ALA A 55 6.39 9.23 5.66
CA ALA A 55 7.31 8.66 4.66
C ALA A 55 7.43 7.13 4.72
N LEU A 56 6.97 6.51 5.81
CA LEU A 56 6.95 5.05 5.98
C LEU A 56 5.60 4.43 5.58
N LEU A 57 4.60 5.26 5.26
CA LEU A 57 3.25 4.81 4.91
C LEU A 57 3.08 4.85 3.39
N ASP A 58 2.67 3.72 2.81
CA ASP A 58 2.26 3.62 1.42
C ASP A 58 0.82 4.14 1.29
N PRO A 59 0.50 5.11 0.41
CA PRO A 59 -0.85 5.64 0.23
C PRO A 59 -1.86 4.66 -0.40
#